data_AF-A0A9D8FMN0-F1
#
_entry.id   AF-A0A9D8FMN0-F1
#
_cell.length_a   1.000
_cell.length_b   1.000
_cell.length_c   1.000
_cell.angle_alpha   90.00
_cell.angle_beta   90.00
_cell.angle_gamma   90.00
#
_symmetry.space_group_name_H-M   'P 1'
#
loop_
_entity.id
_entity.type
_entity.pdbx_description
1 polymer ?
#
loop_
_entity_poly.entity_id
_entity_poly.type
_entity_poly.pdbx_seq_one_letter_code
_entity_poly.pdbx_strand_id
1 'polypeptide(L)'
;MELLHKDLSHDLIGCFFHVHNTLGVGFDEKTYHNALEYHLGKCGINHFSRERKALYHRGYQVRSFETDFVISGKIILELKAIQSRFIQANYVQILSELKLWKMQLGLLVNFGLQKVIIERIPFSEKPKTIYENYDHIKDNIDENDRKILAAVRDSILYVFEVHGLGYGGALYRKLIETELEFKKLNYQKKIPISVKYEGEVISEFKMKPMAVEN
;
A
#
# COMPACT_ATOMS: atom_id res chain seq x y z
N MET A 1 20.04 -19.37 6.14
CA MET A 1 18.76 -18.64 6.22
C MET A 1 17.67 -19.57 5.74
N GLU A 2 16.72 -19.93 6.61
CA GLU A 2 15.61 -20.82 6.26
C GLU A 2 14.57 -20.06 5.43
N LEU A 3 14.04 -20.69 4.39
CA LEU A 3 13.04 -20.07 3.51
C LEU A 3 11.66 -20.24 4.12
N LEU A 4 10.97 -19.12 4.42
CA LEU A 4 9.58 -19.14 4.86
C LEU A 4 8.72 -19.93 3.87
N HIS A 5 7.95 -20.89 4.39
CA HIS A 5 7.04 -21.75 3.61
C HIS A 5 7.70 -22.39 2.38
N LYS A 6 8.91 -22.93 2.55
CA LYS A 6 9.75 -23.46 1.47
C LYS A 6 9.00 -24.42 0.53
N ASP A 7 8.35 -25.45 1.07
CA ASP A 7 7.71 -26.50 0.27
C ASP A 7 6.50 -25.95 -0.48
N LEU A 8 5.61 -25.23 0.22
CA LEU A 8 4.47 -24.56 -0.41
C LEU A 8 4.90 -23.55 -1.49
N SER A 9 6.01 -22.83 -1.27
CA SER A 9 6.54 -21.92 -2.28
C SER A 9 7.07 -22.69 -3.51
N HIS A 10 7.69 -23.86 -3.30
CA HIS A 10 8.16 -24.70 -4.39
C HIS A 10 6.99 -25.20 -5.26
N ASP A 11 5.92 -25.66 -4.63
CA ASP A 11 4.70 -26.12 -5.30
C ASP A 11 4.07 -24.98 -6.12
N LEU A 12 3.94 -23.79 -5.53
CA LEU A 12 3.42 -22.60 -6.20
C LEU A 12 4.26 -22.18 -7.41
N ILE A 13 5.59 -22.24 -7.28
CA ILE A 13 6.50 -21.95 -8.40
C ILE A 13 6.26 -22.93 -9.56
N GLY A 14 6.06 -24.22 -9.25
CA GLY A 14 5.65 -25.22 -10.23
C GLY A 14 4.36 -24.85 -10.96
N CYS A 15 3.35 -24.39 -10.21
CA CYS A 15 2.09 -23.91 -10.79
C CYS A 15 2.27 -22.71 -11.71
N PHE A 16 3.10 -21.73 -11.33
CA PHE A 16 3.37 -20.55 -12.18
C PHE A 16 4.03 -20.94 -13.50
N PHE A 17 5.02 -21.84 -13.46
CA PHE A 17 5.64 -22.36 -14.67
C PHE A 17 4.65 -23.13 -15.54
N HIS A 18 3.80 -23.97 -14.95
CA HIS A 18 2.80 -24.72 -15.70
C HIS A 18 1.85 -23.78 -16.46
N VAL A 19 1.33 -22.75 -15.78
CA VAL A 19 0.44 -21.75 -16.39
C VAL A 19 1.15 -20.97 -17.49
N HIS A 20 2.36 -20.47 -17.23
CA HIS A 20 3.13 -19.70 -18.20
C HIS A 20 3.52 -20.52 -19.44
N ASN A 21 3.96 -21.77 -19.26
CA ASN A 21 4.30 -22.67 -20.37
C ASN A 21 3.08 -23.08 -21.20
N THR A 22 1.90 -23.15 -20.58
CA THR A 22 0.67 -23.56 -21.25
C THR A 22 0.05 -22.41 -22.05
N LEU A 23 0.00 -21.21 -21.47
CA LEU A 23 -0.62 -20.05 -22.11
C LEU A 23 0.36 -19.24 -22.99
N GLY A 24 1.66 -19.29 -22.68
CA GLY A 24 2.64 -18.37 -23.25
C GLY A 24 2.42 -16.93 -22.79
N VAL A 25 3.04 -15.98 -23.51
CA VAL A 25 2.91 -14.54 -23.28
C VAL A 25 1.85 -13.92 -24.18
N GLY A 26 1.27 -12.79 -23.76
CA GLY A 26 0.39 -11.96 -24.60
C GLY A 26 -1.04 -11.83 -24.10
N PHE A 27 -1.40 -12.53 -23.03
CA PHE A 27 -2.70 -12.38 -22.38
C PHE A 27 -2.70 -11.31 -21.28
N ASP A 28 -3.89 -10.89 -20.87
CA ASP A 28 -4.05 -9.96 -19.75
C ASP A 28 -3.90 -10.66 -18.39
N GLU A 29 -3.74 -9.86 -17.34
CA GLU A 29 -3.57 -10.34 -15.95
C GLU A 29 -4.74 -11.22 -15.50
N LYS A 30 -5.97 -10.90 -15.94
CA LYS A 30 -7.18 -11.65 -15.61
C LYS A 30 -7.15 -13.07 -16.18
N THR A 31 -6.62 -13.25 -17.39
CA THR A 31 -6.49 -14.58 -18.00
C THR A 31 -5.51 -15.45 -17.21
N TYR A 32 -4.35 -14.90 -16.82
CA TYR A 32 -3.39 -15.62 -15.98
C TYR A 32 -3.95 -15.92 -14.59
N HIS A 33 -4.71 -15.00 -14.00
CA HIS A 33 -5.42 -15.20 -12.73
C HIS A 33 -6.34 -16.42 -12.81
N ASN A 34 -7.24 -16.45 -13.80
CA ASN A 34 -8.21 -17.53 -13.95
C ASN A 34 -7.53 -18.89 -14.20
N ALA A 35 -6.46 -18.90 -15.01
CA ALA A 35 -5.71 -20.12 -15.30
C ALA A 35 -4.96 -20.63 -14.06
N LEU A 36 -4.38 -19.73 -13.27
CA LEU A 36 -3.72 -20.07 -12.02
C LEU A 36 -4.73 -20.60 -10.99
N GLU A 37 -5.86 -19.93 -10.81
CA GLU A 37 -6.92 -20.38 -9.90
C GLU A 37 -7.37 -21.81 -10.22
N TYR A 38 -7.65 -22.09 -11.49
CA TYR A 38 -8.02 -23.43 -11.95
C TYR A 38 -6.91 -24.46 -11.67
N HIS A 39 -5.66 -24.12 -11.95
CA HIS A 39 -4.53 -25.04 -11.77
C HIS A 39 -4.21 -25.29 -10.28
N LEU A 40 -4.28 -24.26 -9.43
CA LEU A 40 -4.15 -24.40 -7.97
C LEU A 40 -5.19 -25.38 -7.41
N GLY A 41 -6.44 -25.28 -7.87
CA GLY A 41 -7.51 -26.23 -7.52
C GLY A 41 -7.20 -27.66 -7.95
N LYS A 42 -6.64 -27.85 -9.16
CA LYS A 42 -6.21 -29.17 -9.65
C LYS A 42 -5.06 -29.77 -8.83
N CYS A 43 -4.15 -28.93 -8.35
CA CYS A 43 -3.06 -29.34 -7.46
C CYS A 43 -3.49 -29.55 -6.01
N GLY A 44 -4.76 -29.31 -5.66
CA GLY A 44 -5.27 -29.43 -4.29
C GLY A 44 -4.71 -28.38 -3.33
N ILE A 45 -4.20 -27.25 -3.84
CA ILE A 45 -3.64 -26.18 -3.02
C ILE A 45 -4.79 -25.33 -2.48
N ASN A 46 -4.94 -25.27 -1.15
CA ASN A 46 -5.97 -24.45 -0.52
C ASN A 46 -5.69 -22.95 -0.74
N HIS A 47 -6.66 -22.22 -1.27
CA HIS A 47 -6.55 -20.81 -1.60
C HIS A 47 -7.89 -20.07 -1.54
N PHE A 48 -7.83 -18.76 -1.28
CA PHE A 48 -8.92 -17.83 -1.58
C PHE A 48 -8.51 -16.96 -2.77
N SER A 49 -9.42 -16.77 -3.72
CA SER A 49 -9.25 -15.92 -4.90
C SER A 49 -10.01 -14.61 -4.69
N ARG A 50 -9.39 -13.47 -5.02
CA ARG A 50 -10.01 -12.13 -4.95
C ARG A 50 -10.60 -11.81 -3.57
N GLU A 51 -9.92 -12.23 -2.50
CA GLU A 51 -10.39 -12.00 -1.13
C GLU A 51 -10.36 -10.51 -0.81
N ARG A 52 -11.46 -9.99 -0.27
CA ARG A 52 -11.59 -8.57 0.11
C ARG A 52 -11.44 -8.38 1.60
N LYS A 53 -10.66 -7.37 1.98
CA LYS A 53 -10.51 -6.95 3.37
C LYS A 53 -10.49 -5.43 3.48
N ALA A 54 -11.24 -4.90 4.44
CA ALA A 54 -11.30 -3.47 4.70
C ALA A 54 -10.34 -3.06 5.82
N LEU A 55 -9.67 -1.93 5.62
CA LEU A 55 -8.93 -1.22 6.65
C LEU A 55 -9.86 -0.22 7.32
N TYR A 56 -9.93 -0.28 8.64
CA TYR A 56 -10.73 0.63 9.46
C TYR A 56 -9.84 1.50 10.34
N HIS A 57 -10.29 2.72 10.61
CA HIS A 57 -9.71 3.60 11.61
C HIS A 57 -10.84 4.27 12.40
N ARG A 58 -10.83 4.10 13.72
CA ARG A 58 -11.89 4.59 14.62
C ARG A 58 -13.31 4.21 14.17
N GLY A 59 -13.48 3.00 13.65
CA GLY A 59 -14.76 2.50 13.14
C GLY A 59 -15.12 2.96 11.72
N TYR A 60 -14.39 3.92 11.15
CA TYR A 60 -14.59 4.36 9.76
C TYR A 60 -13.79 3.50 8.80
N GLN A 61 -14.43 3.07 7.70
CA GLN A 61 -13.75 2.37 6.63
C GLN A 61 -12.86 3.34 5.85
N VAL A 62 -11.55 3.10 5.85
CA VAL A 62 -10.54 3.94 5.21
C VAL A 62 -10.37 3.54 3.75
N ARG A 63 -10.23 2.23 3.51
CA ARG A 63 -10.03 1.63 2.19
C ARG A 63 -10.34 0.14 2.21
N SER A 64 -10.87 -0.38 1.12
CA SER A 64 -10.91 -1.82 0.85
C SER A 64 -9.73 -2.25 -0.02
N PHE A 65 -9.20 -3.42 0.31
CA PHE A 65 -8.17 -4.13 -0.45
C PHE A 65 -8.79 -5.40 -1.01
N GLU A 66 -8.36 -5.77 -2.19
CA GLU A 66 -8.65 -7.04 -2.83
C GLU A 66 -7.30 -7.61 -3.24
N THR A 67 -6.95 -8.77 -2.70
CA THR A 67 -5.71 -9.46 -3.06
C THR A 67 -6.01 -10.54 -4.08
N ASP A 68 -5.08 -10.83 -5.00
CA ASP A 68 -5.33 -11.82 -6.04
C ASP A 68 -5.52 -13.21 -5.42
N PHE A 69 -4.58 -13.65 -4.57
CA PHE A 69 -4.73 -14.90 -3.83
C PHE A 69 -4.19 -14.86 -2.42
N VAL A 70 -4.91 -15.56 -1.54
CA VAL A 70 -4.44 -15.96 -0.21
C VAL A 70 -4.23 -17.46 -0.19
N ILE A 71 -2.98 -17.91 -0.18
CA ILE A 71 -2.64 -19.33 -0.22
C ILE A 71 -2.51 -19.88 1.18
N SER A 72 -3.42 -20.80 1.54
CA SER A 72 -3.40 -21.57 2.78
C SER A 72 -3.21 -20.73 4.05
N GLY A 73 -3.67 -19.46 4.04
CA GLY A 73 -3.49 -18.52 5.15
C GLY A 73 -2.03 -18.11 5.43
N LYS A 74 -1.10 -18.36 4.51
CA LYS A 74 0.35 -18.26 4.72
C LYS A 74 1.07 -17.32 3.74
N ILE A 75 0.64 -17.33 2.47
CA ILE A 75 1.31 -16.58 1.40
C ILE A 75 0.29 -15.72 0.66
N ILE A 76 0.62 -14.44 0.46
CA ILE A 76 -0.09 -13.56 -0.47
C ILE A 76 0.50 -13.71 -1.88
N LEU A 77 -0.34 -13.89 -2.90
CA LEU A 77 0.09 -13.75 -4.29
C LEU A 77 -0.45 -12.45 -4.86
N GLU A 78 0.42 -11.71 -5.53
CA GLU A 78 0.08 -10.54 -6.33
C GLU A 78 0.57 -10.79 -7.75
N LEU A 79 -0.35 -10.84 -8.71
CA LEU A 79 -0.07 -11.15 -10.10
C LEU A 79 0.05 -9.88 -10.93
N LYS A 80 0.91 -9.95 -11.95
CA LYS A 80 1.06 -8.95 -12.99
C LYS A 80 1.18 -9.62 -14.35
N ALA A 81 0.75 -8.91 -15.39
CA ALA A 81 1.01 -9.26 -16.78
C ALA A 81 1.54 -8.04 -17.53
N ILE A 82 2.73 -7.58 -17.17
CA ILE A 82 3.34 -6.34 -17.69
C ILE A 82 4.59 -6.64 -18.53
N GLN A 83 4.76 -5.91 -19.64
CA GLN A 83 5.93 -5.96 -20.53
C GLN A 83 7.11 -5.16 -19.97
N SER A 84 7.33 -5.20 -18.65
CA SER A 84 8.38 -4.45 -17.95
C SER A 84 8.75 -5.12 -16.63
N ARG A 85 9.79 -4.60 -15.98
CA ARG A 85 10.10 -4.97 -14.58
C ARG A 85 9.04 -4.38 -13.64
N PHE A 86 8.93 -4.96 -12.44
CA PHE A 86 8.11 -4.38 -11.39
C PHE A 86 8.52 -2.95 -11.08
N ILE A 87 7.53 -2.13 -10.76
CA ILE A 87 7.72 -0.75 -10.31
C ILE A 87 7.44 -0.65 -8.82
N GLN A 88 7.91 0.42 -8.18
CA GLN A 88 7.75 0.64 -6.74
C GLN A 88 6.29 0.48 -6.25
N ALA A 89 5.31 0.87 -7.09
CA ALA A 89 3.90 0.73 -6.76
C ALA A 89 3.47 -0.74 -6.53
N ASN A 90 4.05 -1.70 -7.27
CA ASN A 90 3.74 -3.12 -7.09
C ASN A 90 4.21 -3.63 -5.72
N TYR A 91 5.42 -3.24 -5.31
CA TYR A 91 5.94 -3.57 -3.98
C TYR A 91 5.10 -2.94 -2.86
N VAL A 92 4.71 -1.67 -3.03
CA VAL A 92 3.85 -0.98 -2.04
C VAL A 92 2.50 -1.67 -1.88
N GLN A 93 1.94 -2.20 -2.98
CA GLN A 93 0.68 -2.94 -2.95
C GLN A 93 0.82 -4.23 -2.13
N ILE A 94 1.73 -5.13 -2.52
CA ILE A 94 1.90 -6.42 -1.83
C ILE A 94 2.31 -6.24 -0.36
N LEU A 95 3.13 -5.23 -0.02
CA LEU A 95 3.47 -4.91 1.38
C LEU A 95 2.24 -4.46 2.18
N SER A 96 1.35 -3.68 1.56
CA SER A 96 0.11 -3.24 2.21
C SER A 96 -0.83 -4.43 2.47
N GLU A 97 -0.89 -5.38 1.54
CA GLU A 97 -1.67 -6.61 1.68
C GLU A 97 -1.08 -7.54 2.75
N LEU A 98 0.24 -7.80 2.71
CA LEU A 98 0.93 -8.59 3.75
C LEU A 98 0.66 -8.05 5.14
N LYS A 99 0.74 -6.73 5.30
CA LYS A 99 0.38 -6.07 6.55
C LYS A 99 -1.08 -6.26 6.94
N LEU A 100 -2.01 -5.99 6.02
CA LEU A 100 -3.45 -6.08 6.32
C LEU A 100 -3.91 -7.51 6.62
N TRP A 101 -3.37 -8.51 5.93
CA TRP A 101 -3.63 -9.93 6.16
C TRP A 101 -2.78 -10.54 7.27
N LYS A 102 -1.83 -9.79 7.85
CA LYS A 102 -0.89 -10.26 8.89
C LYS A 102 -0.06 -11.47 8.44
N MET A 103 0.42 -11.43 7.20
CA MET A 103 1.25 -12.47 6.59
C MET A 103 2.69 -12.01 6.45
N GLN A 104 3.62 -12.98 6.50
CA GLN A 104 5.06 -12.71 6.50
C GLN A 104 5.73 -12.95 5.15
N LEU A 105 5.02 -13.52 4.17
CA LEU A 105 5.56 -13.80 2.85
C LEU A 105 4.54 -13.49 1.76
N GLY A 106 4.97 -12.68 0.79
CA GLY A 106 4.26 -12.49 -0.47
C GLY A 106 5.10 -12.99 -1.64
N LEU A 107 4.44 -13.42 -2.71
CA LEU A 107 5.08 -13.67 -4.00
C LEU A 107 4.49 -12.70 -5.03
N LEU A 108 5.35 -11.85 -5.57
CA LEU A 108 5.01 -10.95 -6.66
C LEU A 108 5.39 -11.63 -7.98
N VAL A 109 4.41 -11.89 -8.84
CA VAL A 109 4.58 -12.74 -10.02
C VAL A 109 4.23 -11.96 -11.28
N ASN A 110 5.12 -11.90 -12.27
CA ASN A 110 4.86 -11.29 -13.57
C ASN A 110 4.85 -12.35 -14.67
N PHE A 111 3.70 -12.55 -15.30
CA PHE A 111 3.49 -13.42 -16.44
C PHE A 111 3.70 -12.74 -17.81
N GLY A 112 3.85 -11.41 -17.82
CA GLY A 112 3.90 -10.63 -19.07
C GLY A 112 5.19 -10.77 -19.88
N LEU A 113 6.25 -11.31 -19.28
CA LEU A 113 7.55 -11.43 -19.94
C LEU A 113 7.78 -12.84 -20.50
N GLN A 114 8.76 -12.97 -21.41
CA GLN A 114 9.18 -14.25 -22.01
C GLN A 114 9.50 -15.35 -20.99
N LYS A 115 9.81 -14.96 -19.75
CA LYS A 115 9.91 -15.85 -18.60
C LYS A 115 9.02 -15.30 -17.49
N VAL A 116 8.38 -16.18 -16.75
CA VAL A 116 7.72 -15.79 -15.50
C VAL A 116 8.77 -15.23 -14.54
N ILE A 117 8.52 -14.02 -14.02
CA ILE A 117 9.36 -13.40 -13.00
C ILE A 117 8.66 -13.56 -11.65
N ILE A 118 9.39 -14.04 -10.65
CA ILE A 118 8.84 -14.32 -9.32
C ILE A 118 9.78 -13.68 -8.30
N GLU A 119 9.27 -12.74 -7.51
CA GLU A 119 10.00 -12.13 -6.41
C GLU A 119 9.36 -12.48 -5.06
N ARG A 120 10.20 -12.95 -4.13
CA ARG A 120 9.78 -13.28 -2.76
C ARG A 120 9.90 -12.03 -1.90
N ILE A 121 8.79 -11.61 -1.32
CA ILE A 121 8.69 -10.40 -0.50
C ILE A 121 8.47 -10.82 0.95
N PRO A 122 9.54 -10.96 1.76
CA PRO A 122 9.39 -11.16 3.19
C PRO A 122 8.87 -9.86 3.84
N PHE A 123 7.90 -9.99 4.73
CA PHE A 123 7.38 -8.89 5.52
C PHE A 123 7.54 -9.18 7.01
N SER A 124 8.18 -8.25 7.69
CA SER A 124 8.17 -8.15 9.15
C SER A 124 7.95 -6.69 9.49
N GLU A 125 7.04 -6.44 10.42
CA GLU A 125 6.82 -5.09 10.89
C GLU A 125 8.06 -4.62 11.65
N LYS A 126 8.62 -3.51 11.20
CA LYS A 126 9.79 -2.92 11.85
C LYS A 126 9.38 -2.27 13.18
N PRO A 127 10.29 -2.23 14.17
CA PRO A 127 10.03 -1.50 15.40
C PRO A 127 9.69 -0.03 15.08
N LYS A 128 8.73 0.50 15.84
CA LYS A 128 8.27 1.87 15.74
C LYS A 128 9.30 2.80 16.38
N THR A 129 10.09 3.47 15.54
CA THR A 129 11.00 4.54 16.00
C THR A 129 10.47 5.87 15.49
N ILE A 130 10.28 6.81 16.40
CA ILE A 130 9.86 8.18 16.09
C ILE A 130 11.08 9.09 16.19
N TYR A 131 11.29 9.90 15.18
CA TYR A 131 12.28 10.97 15.17
C TYR A 131 11.56 12.26 14.79
N GLU A 132 11.70 13.28 15.64
CA GLU A 132 11.13 14.61 15.43
C GLU A 132 12.26 15.62 15.38
N ASN A 133 12.23 16.49 14.36
CA ASN A 133 13.17 17.59 14.21
C ASN A 133 12.37 18.89 14.10
N TYR A 134 12.65 19.81 15.01
CA TYR A 134 12.01 21.12 15.10
C TYR A 134 12.95 22.29 14.75
N ASP A 135 14.17 22.02 14.26
CA ASP A 135 15.20 23.02 13.95
C ASP A 135 14.76 24.00 12.84
N HIS A 136 13.72 23.64 12.07
CA HIS A 136 13.18 24.45 10.97
C HIS A 136 11.90 25.20 11.36
N ILE A 137 11.48 25.12 12.62
CA ILE A 137 10.36 25.93 13.12
C ILE A 137 10.82 27.39 13.24
N LYS A 138 10.07 28.30 12.62
CA LYS A 138 10.32 29.74 12.70
C LYS A 138 9.91 30.29 14.07
N ASP A 139 10.58 31.34 14.54
CA ASP A 139 10.31 31.95 15.86
C ASP A 139 8.91 32.58 15.99
N ASN A 140 8.21 32.82 14.87
CA ASN A 140 6.91 33.49 14.82
C ASN A 140 5.74 32.50 14.79
N ILE A 141 5.65 31.60 15.77
CA ILE A 141 4.47 30.73 15.96
C ILE A 141 3.73 31.17 17.23
N ASP A 142 2.50 31.63 17.06
CA ASP A 142 1.64 32.06 18.16
C ASP A 142 1.08 30.87 18.96
N GLU A 143 0.36 31.16 20.05
CA GLU A 143 -0.21 30.11 20.90
C GLU A 143 -1.27 29.26 20.17
N ASN A 144 -2.01 29.84 19.23
CA ASN A 144 -3.04 29.14 18.48
C ASN A 144 -2.40 28.15 17.50
N ASP A 145 -1.38 28.58 16.75
CA ASP A 145 -0.63 27.73 15.84
C ASP A 145 0.06 26.58 16.58
N ARG A 146 0.59 26.82 17.79
CA ARG A 146 1.15 25.76 18.65
C ARG A 146 0.12 24.70 19.01
N LYS A 147 -1.12 25.11 19.33
CA LYS A 147 -2.22 24.17 19.64
C LYS A 147 -2.59 23.33 18.42
N ILE A 148 -2.67 23.95 17.24
CA ILE A 148 -2.94 23.24 15.98
C ILE A 148 -1.81 22.24 15.68
N LEU A 149 -0.55 22.66 15.79
CA LEU A 149 0.61 21.80 15.57
C LEU A 149 0.63 20.60 16.51
N ALA A 150 0.35 20.82 17.81
CA ALA A 150 0.24 19.73 18.78
C ALA A 150 -0.88 18.76 18.41
N ALA A 151 -2.06 19.26 18.03
CA ALA A 151 -3.19 18.43 17.64
C ALA A 151 -2.90 17.60 16.38
N VAL A 152 -2.25 18.19 15.37
CA VAL A 152 -1.82 17.50 14.15
C VAL A 152 -0.76 16.44 14.47
N ARG A 153 0.26 16.80 15.26
CA ARG A 153 1.30 15.87 15.71
C ARG A 153 0.69 14.66 16.41
N ASP A 154 -0.17 14.88 17.39
CA ASP A 154 -0.82 13.81 18.15
C ASP A 154 -1.68 12.91 17.26
N SER A 155 -2.28 13.47 16.20
CA SER A 155 -3.05 12.72 15.21
C SER A 155 -2.15 11.82 14.37
N ILE A 156 -1.01 12.34 13.90
CA ILE A 156 -0.01 11.57 13.15
C ILE A 156 0.55 10.43 14.01
N LEU A 157 0.94 10.74 15.25
CA LEU A 157 1.48 9.75 16.19
C LEU A 157 0.44 8.68 16.54
N TYR A 158 -0.83 9.06 16.72
CA TYR A 158 -1.89 8.09 16.98
C TYR A 158 -2.13 7.16 15.78
N VAL A 159 -2.20 7.70 14.56
CA VAL A 159 -2.31 6.89 13.35
C VAL A 159 -1.13 5.92 13.23
N PHE A 160 0.08 6.41 13.51
CA PHE A 160 1.28 5.59 13.50
C PHE A 160 1.25 4.49 14.57
N GLU A 161 0.73 4.79 15.77
CA GLU A 161 0.63 3.81 16.84
C GLU A 161 -0.40 2.73 16.53
N VAL A 162 -1.57 3.11 16.03
CA VAL A 162 -2.64 2.16 15.71
C VAL A 162 -2.29 1.29 14.51
N HIS A 163 -1.71 1.88 13.46
CA HIS A 163 -1.51 1.18 12.20
C HIS A 163 -0.10 0.66 12.00
N GLY A 164 0.92 1.21 12.66
CA GLY A 164 2.32 0.82 12.50
C GLY A 164 2.89 1.12 11.11
N LEU A 165 3.95 0.42 10.67
CA LEU A 165 4.71 0.69 9.44
C LEU A 165 4.32 -0.21 8.26
N GLY A 166 4.55 0.19 7.00
CA GLY A 166 4.39 -0.69 5.83
C GLY A 166 3.28 -0.35 4.83
N TYR A 167 2.42 0.62 5.12
CA TYR A 167 1.47 1.13 4.13
C TYR A 167 2.09 2.18 3.20
N GLY A 168 1.54 2.33 1.99
CA GLY A 168 1.93 3.41 1.07
C GLY A 168 1.50 4.80 1.57
N GLY A 169 2.24 5.84 1.18
CA GLY A 169 2.01 7.21 1.64
C GLY A 169 0.60 7.77 1.34
N ALA A 170 -0.03 7.34 0.24
CA ALA A 170 -1.41 7.71 -0.07
C ALA A 170 -2.40 7.17 0.98
N LEU A 171 -2.16 5.97 1.52
CA LEU A 171 -3.01 5.39 2.54
C LEU A 171 -2.79 6.06 3.91
N TYR A 172 -1.54 6.33 4.30
CA TYR A 172 -1.29 7.11 5.52
C TYR A 172 -1.93 8.49 5.46
N ARG A 173 -1.89 9.15 4.30
CA ARG A 173 -2.60 10.41 4.12
C ARG A 173 -4.09 10.24 4.41
N LYS A 174 -4.73 9.20 3.85
CA LYS A 174 -6.15 8.94 4.12
C LYS A 174 -6.43 8.61 5.58
N LEU A 175 -5.54 7.87 6.24
CA LEU A 175 -5.62 7.58 7.68
C LEU A 175 -5.55 8.85 8.53
N ILE A 176 -4.60 9.74 8.24
CA ILE A 176 -4.46 11.03 8.92
C ILE A 176 -5.69 11.89 8.67
N GLU A 177 -6.19 11.96 7.43
CA GLU A 177 -7.42 12.70 7.12
C GLU A 177 -8.60 12.19 7.96
N THR A 178 -8.79 10.87 8.05
CA THR A 178 -9.84 10.28 8.88
C THR A 178 -9.64 10.58 10.38
N GLU A 179 -8.40 10.63 10.87
CA GLU A 179 -8.11 11.03 12.26
C GLU A 179 -8.44 12.50 12.52
N LEU A 180 -8.08 13.40 11.60
CA LEU A 180 -8.39 14.83 11.70
C LEU A 180 -9.90 15.07 11.66
N GLU A 181 -10.63 14.39 10.77
CA GLU A 181 -12.09 14.43 10.71
C GLU A 181 -12.72 13.96 12.03
N PHE A 182 -12.21 12.86 12.59
CA PHE A 182 -12.68 12.35 13.89
C PHE A 182 -12.46 13.36 15.02
N LYS A 183 -11.31 14.04 15.03
CA LYS A 183 -10.99 15.10 16.00
C LYS A 183 -11.68 16.43 15.71
N LYS A 184 -12.45 16.54 14.62
CA LYS A 184 -13.10 17.78 14.16
C LYS A 184 -12.12 18.91 13.90
N LEU A 185 -10.91 18.59 13.44
CA LEU A 185 -9.93 19.58 12.99
C LEU A 185 -10.25 19.98 11.56
N ASN A 186 -10.41 21.29 11.33
CA ASN A 186 -10.65 21.81 9.99
C ASN A 186 -9.38 21.70 9.17
N TYR A 187 -9.50 21.21 7.93
CA TYR A 187 -8.36 21.16 7.04
C TYR A 187 -8.77 21.43 5.59
N GLN A 188 -7.84 22.00 4.83
CA GLN A 188 -8.00 22.26 3.41
C GLN A 188 -7.01 21.46 2.60
N LYS A 189 -7.47 20.96 1.45
CA LYS A 189 -6.66 20.25 0.47
C LYS A 189 -6.60 21.06 -0.81
N LYS A 190 -5.49 20.92 -1.55
CA LYS A 190 -5.38 21.47 -2.91
C LYS A 190 -5.63 22.99 -2.95
N ILE A 191 -5.10 23.71 -1.96
CA ILE A 191 -5.22 25.17 -1.86
C ILE A 191 -4.66 25.79 -3.14
N PRO A 192 -5.46 26.57 -3.89
CA PRO A 192 -4.97 27.23 -5.09
C PRO A 192 -3.99 28.34 -4.71
N ILE A 193 -2.82 28.33 -5.34
CA ILE A 193 -1.85 29.41 -5.30
C ILE A 193 -1.76 30.00 -6.69
N SER A 194 -2.03 31.30 -6.78
CA SER A 194 -1.85 32.10 -7.98
C SER A 194 -0.44 32.68 -8.02
N VAL A 195 0.29 32.44 -9.09
CA VAL A 195 1.60 33.06 -9.38
C VAL A 195 1.34 34.35 -10.15
N LYS A 196 1.83 35.47 -9.62
CA LYS A 196 1.69 36.78 -10.25
C LYS A 196 3.01 37.27 -10.84
N TYR A 197 2.94 37.89 -12.01
CA TYR A 197 4.04 38.62 -12.65
C TYR A 197 3.51 39.99 -13.09
N GLU A 198 4.18 41.06 -12.65
CA GLU A 198 3.75 42.46 -12.90
C GLU A 198 2.30 42.76 -12.46
N GLY A 199 1.82 42.07 -11.41
CA GLY A 199 0.47 42.24 -10.87
C GLY A 199 -0.58 41.31 -11.50
N GLU A 200 -0.29 40.72 -12.66
CA GLU A 200 -1.17 39.81 -13.38
C GLU A 200 -0.96 38.35 -12.96
N VAL A 201 -2.04 37.57 -12.84
CA VAL A 201 -1.94 36.12 -12.56
C VAL A 201 -1.52 35.40 -13.84
N ILE A 202 -0.31 34.83 -13.84
CA ILE A 202 0.25 34.13 -14.99
C ILE A 202 0.11 32.61 -14.89
N SER A 203 -0.15 32.08 -13.69
CA SER A 203 -0.33 30.64 -13.48
C SER A 203 -1.06 30.38 -12.17
N GLU A 204 -1.74 29.24 -12.08
CA GLU A 204 -2.26 28.72 -10.82
C GLU A 204 -1.82 27.27 -10.62
N PHE A 205 -1.44 26.95 -9.39
CA PHE A 205 -1.15 25.58 -9.00
C PHE A 205 -1.78 25.26 -7.65
N LYS A 206 -2.03 23.97 -7.40
CA LYS A 206 -2.61 23.51 -6.14
C LYS A 206 -1.51 23.05 -5.21
N MET A 207 -1.49 23.56 -3.99
CA MET A 207 -0.62 23.04 -2.93
C MET A 207 -0.90 21.56 -2.72
N LYS A 208 0.17 20.77 -2.73
CA LYS A 208 0.14 19.35 -2.36
C LYS A 208 -0.04 19.12 -0.84
N PRO A 209 0.54 19.95 0.04
CA PRO A 209 0.30 19.84 1.49
C PRO A 209 -1.15 20.11 1.90
N MET A 210 -1.49 19.66 3.10
CA MET A 210 -2.76 19.95 3.78
C MET A 210 -2.53 21.14 4.71
N ALA A 211 -3.42 22.14 4.69
CA ALA A 211 -3.46 23.17 5.74
C ALA A 211 -4.47 22.74 6.79
N VAL A 212 -4.16 22.97 8.06
CA VAL A 212 -5.03 22.65 9.20
C VAL A 212 -5.26 23.94 9.96
N GLU A 213 -6.52 24.20 10.29
CA GLU A 213 -6.99 25.44 10.91
C GLU A 213 -7.97 25.06 12.05
N ASN A 214 -8.21 25.98 12.99
CA ASN A 214 -9.25 25.83 14.00
C ASN A 214 -10.61 26.27 13.44
#